data_AF-A0A822Z105-F1
#
_entry.id   AF-A0A822Z105-F1
#
_cell.length_a   1.000
_cell.length_b   1.000
_cell.length_c   1.000
_cell.angle_alpha   90.00
_cell.angle_beta   90.00
_cell.angle_gamma   90.00
#
_symmetry.space_group_name_H-M   'P 1'
#
loop_
_entity.id
_entity.type
_entity.pdbx_description
1 polymer ?
#
loop_
_entity_poly.entity_id
_entity_poly.type
_entity_poly.pdbx_seq_one_letter_code
_entity_poly.pdbx_strand_id
1 'polypeptide(L)'
;MNKHLFPCKQVIVLSKLKHPHLVTLIGAFSEGWSLVYEYLPNGSLHDHLFHKRNSPPLTWKARTRIAAKISSALLFLHTSRSEKIIHGDLKPKNILLDSEFNCKIGDFGIYRLVPEETARCPSFRRKIERIGAFPYMDPEIERTSDLTFKSDVYSFGIIVLQLLAGRFPHGIVKEVRQAVSCEKLASILDTSAGEWPTFVARRLVDLGLQCCELNSCDRPELTPTMVMELEWLHTAEERPVPSFFLCPILQEIMHDPQVAADGFTYEGKALRGWLASGRETSPMTNLKLTHLHLTPNHALRHAIQDWLCQT
;
A
#
# COMPACT_ATOMS: atom_id res chain seq x y z
N MET A 1 37.11 14.83 -33.99
CA MET A 1 36.94 14.65 -32.52
C MET A 1 35.48 14.88 -32.18
N ASN A 2 34.68 13.81 -32.13
CA ASN A 2 33.30 13.87 -31.66
C ASN A 2 33.33 14.06 -30.14
N LYS A 3 33.05 15.28 -29.68
CA LYS A 3 32.73 15.52 -28.28
C LYS A 3 31.46 14.72 -27.99
N HIS A 4 31.59 13.61 -27.27
CA HIS A 4 30.47 12.90 -26.68
C HIS A 4 29.71 13.90 -25.82
N LEU A 5 28.65 14.50 -26.38
CA LEU A 5 27.70 15.26 -25.59
C LEU A 5 27.17 14.28 -24.55
N PHE A 6 27.43 14.56 -23.28
CA PHE A 6 26.56 14.11 -22.20
C PHE A 6 25.11 14.30 -22.68
N PRO A 7 24.14 13.44 -22.35
CA PRO A 7 22.80 13.55 -22.92
C PRO A 7 22.03 14.76 -22.35
N CYS A 8 22.46 15.98 -22.67
CA CYS A 8 22.01 17.23 -22.09
C CYS A 8 20.50 17.41 -22.27
N LYS A 9 19.94 16.92 -23.39
CA LYS A 9 18.50 16.97 -23.64
C LYS A 9 17.69 16.20 -22.59
N GLN A 10 18.12 14.99 -22.25
CA GLN A 10 17.40 14.15 -21.29
C GLN A 10 17.59 14.66 -19.86
N VAL A 11 18.78 15.18 -19.54
CA VAL A 11 19.03 15.87 -18.26
C VAL A 11 18.12 17.08 -18.10
N ILE A 12 17.91 17.87 -19.17
CA ILE A 12 16.97 18.99 -19.18
C ILE A 12 15.54 18.50 -18.92
N VAL A 13 15.10 17.42 -19.55
CA VAL A 13 13.77 16.83 -19.31
C VAL A 13 13.62 16.42 -17.84
N LEU A 14 14.58 15.67 -17.30
CA LEU A 14 14.57 15.23 -15.89
C LEU A 14 14.58 16.41 -14.91
N SER A 15 15.35 17.47 -15.20
CA SER A 15 15.43 18.67 -14.34
C SER A 15 14.12 19.47 -14.25
N LYS A 16 13.22 19.31 -15.22
CA LYS A 16 11.92 19.99 -15.25
C LYS A 16 10.84 19.23 -14.47
N LEU A 17 11.07 17.96 -14.14
CA LEU A 17 10.12 17.17 -13.37
C LEU A 17 10.19 17.58 -11.91
N LYS A 18 9.06 18.06 -11.38
CA LYS A 18 8.91 18.40 -9.97
C LYS A 18 7.66 17.72 -9.43
N HIS A 19 7.86 16.82 -8.48
CA HIS A 19 6.80 16.10 -7.80
C HIS A 19 7.26 15.77 -6.37
N PRO A 20 6.40 15.89 -5.34
CA PRO A 20 6.79 15.65 -3.94
C PRO A 20 7.32 14.24 -3.68
N HIS A 21 6.98 13.27 -4.52
CA HIS A 21 7.38 11.87 -4.40
C HIS A 21 8.38 11.42 -5.46
N LEU A 22 9.05 12.35 -6.15
CA LEU A 22 10.20 12.08 -7.01
C LEU A 22 11.44 12.73 -6.41
N VAL A 23 12.59 12.05 -6.51
CA VAL A 23 13.87 12.61 -6.10
C VAL A 23 14.23 13.76 -7.04
N THR A 24 14.51 14.92 -6.47
CA THR A 24 14.82 16.14 -7.20
C THR A 24 16.26 16.10 -7.72
N LEU A 25 16.41 16.24 -9.03
CA LEU A 25 17.71 16.50 -9.66
C LEU A 25 18.10 17.96 -9.40
N ILE A 26 19.18 18.18 -8.64
CA ILE A 26 19.71 19.50 -8.29
C ILE A 26 20.60 20.02 -9.42
N GLY A 27 21.40 19.13 -10.03
CA GLY A 27 22.34 19.54 -11.07
C GLY A 27 22.97 18.35 -11.79
N ALA A 28 23.75 18.66 -12.82
CA ALA A 28 24.52 17.70 -13.59
C ALA A 28 25.91 18.26 -13.89
N PHE A 29 26.92 17.39 -13.84
CA PHE A 29 28.29 17.71 -14.19
C PHE A 29 28.68 16.89 -15.42
N SER A 30 28.74 17.55 -16.57
CA SER A 30 28.92 16.92 -17.88
C SER A 30 30.31 16.31 -18.07
N GLU A 31 31.35 16.94 -17.54
CA GLU A 31 32.74 16.48 -17.69
C GLU A 31 33.00 15.19 -16.91
N GLY A 32 32.37 15.04 -15.74
CA GLY A 32 32.46 13.86 -14.90
C GLY A 32 31.30 12.88 -15.04
N TRP A 33 30.41 13.06 -16.03
CA TRP A 33 29.24 12.21 -16.26
C TRP A 33 28.40 11.94 -14.99
N SER A 34 28.23 12.97 -14.16
CA SER A 34 27.67 12.84 -12.81
C SER A 34 26.37 13.62 -12.68
N LEU A 35 25.41 13.07 -11.92
CA LEU A 35 24.15 13.71 -11.57
C LEU A 35 24.13 13.96 -10.06
N VAL A 36 23.63 15.13 -9.66
CA VAL A 36 23.54 15.56 -8.27
C VAL A 36 22.07 15.63 -7.87
N TYR A 37 21.70 14.85 -6.88
CA TYR A 37 20.34 14.74 -6.37
C TYR A 37 20.25 15.27 -4.93
N GLU A 38 19.03 15.54 -4.47
CA GLU A 38 18.77 15.72 -3.05
C GLU A 38 19.14 14.47 -2.25
N TYR A 39 19.60 14.68 -1.00
CA TYR A 39 19.99 13.58 -0.11
C TYR A 39 18.82 13.14 0.77
N LEU A 40 18.57 11.84 0.82
CA LEU A 40 17.51 11.22 1.63
C LEU A 40 18.16 10.35 2.74
N PRO A 41 18.12 10.80 4.02
CA PRO A 41 18.95 10.22 5.07
C PRO A 41 18.53 8.83 5.55
N ASN A 42 17.26 8.45 5.38
CA ASN A 42 16.74 7.16 5.87
C ASN A 42 16.93 6.01 4.87
N GLY A 43 17.79 6.18 3.87
CA GLY A 43 18.13 5.11 2.93
C GLY A 43 16.95 4.68 2.06
N SER A 44 16.92 3.41 1.67
CA SER A 44 15.94 2.87 0.72
C SER A 44 14.85 2.02 1.38
N LEU A 45 13.70 1.89 0.73
CA LEU A 45 12.64 0.95 1.13
C LEU A 45 13.19 -0.49 1.26
N HIS A 46 14.13 -0.86 0.40
CA HIS A 46 14.83 -2.14 0.51
C HIS A 46 15.54 -2.32 1.86
N ASP A 47 16.16 -1.26 2.39
CA ASP A 47 16.85 -1.35 3.68
C ASP A 47 15.87 -1.60 4.83
N HIS A 48 14.69 -0.98 4.78
CA HIS A 48 13.64 -1.14 5.78
C HIS A 48 12.87 -2.46 5.69
N LEU A 49 12.58 -2.96 4.49
CA LEU A 49 11.88 -4.25 4.32
C LEU A 49 12.75 -5.43 4.77
N PHE A 50 14.08 -5.32 4.62
CA PHE A 50 15.01 -6.41 4.91
C PHE A 50 15.93 -6.12 6.10
N HIS A 51 15.54 -5.17 6.96
CA HIS A 51 16.24 -4.84 8.21
C HIS A 51 17.76 -4.63 8.04
N LYS A 52 18.17 -4.03 6.92
CA LYS A 52 19.58 -3.70 6.67
C LYS A 52 19.94 -2.43 7.42
N ARG A 53 21.23 -2.27 7.74
CA ARG A 53 21.77 -1.05 8.38
C ARG A 53 21.07 -0.70 9.71
N ASN A 54 20.53 -1.70 10.42
CA ASN A 54 19.73 -1.53 11.63
C ASN A 54 18.47 -0.65 11.43
N SER A 55 17.95 -0.57 10.20
CA SER A 55 16.72 0.14 9.91
C SER A 55 15.52 -0.53 10.60
N PRO A 56 14.68 0.22 11.32
CA PRO A 56 13.49 -0.34 11.95
C PRO A 56 12.45 -0.77 10.89
N PRO A 57 11.62 -1.79 11.20
CA PRO A 57 10.51 -2.18 10.32
C PRO A 57 9.52 -1.03 10.16
N LEU A 58 8.96 -0.94 8.96
CA LEU A 58 7.87 0.00 8.66
C LEU A 58 6.53 -0.62 9.08
N THR A 59 5.69 0.17 9.75
CA THR A 59 4.31 -0.21 10.10
C THR A 59 3.45 -0.38 8.85
N TRP A 60 2.35 -1.12 8.96
CA TRP A 60 1.40 -1.30 7.85
C TRP A 60 0.92 0.05 7.30
N LYS A 61 0.63 1.04 8.18
CA LYS A 61 0.22 2.40 7.78
C LYS A 61 1.30 3.07 6.92
N ALA A 62 2.57 2.97 7.34
CA ALA A 62 3.68 3.54 6.59
C ALA A 62 3.84 2.85 5.22
N ARG A 63 3.68 1.52 5.17
CA ARG A 63 3.77 0.73 3.94
C ARG A 63 2.63 1.06 2.96
N THR A 64 1.39 1.16 3.43
CA THR A 64 0.24 1.57 2.61
C THR A 64 0.41 3.00 2.09
N ARG A 65 0.91 3.92 2.93
CA ARG A 65 1.25 5.29 2.53
C ARG A 65 2.32 5.32 1.44
N ILE A 66 3.35 4.47 1.53
CA ILE A 66 4.38 4.35 0.50
C ILE A 66 3.79 3.85 -0.82
N ALA A 67 2.90 2.85 -0.80
CA ALA A 67 2.22 2.39 -2.02
C ALA A 67 1.43 3.51 -2.71
N ALA A 68 0.69 4.33 -1.94
CA ALA A 68 -0.04 5.49 -2.45
C ALA A 68 0.89 6.55 -3.07
N LYS A 69 2.01 6.84 -2.42
CA LYS A 69 2.99 7.81 -2.93
C LYS A 69 3.69 7.34 -4.20
N ILE A 70 3.95 6.03 -4.31
CA ILE A 70 4.52 5.44 -5.53
C ILE A 70 3.52 5.55 -6.69
N SER A 71 2.25 5.18 -6.47
CA SER A 71 1.23 5.26 -7.52
C SER A 71 1.00 6.71 -7.98
N SER A 72 1.00 7.67 -7.05
CA SER A 72 0.94 9.12 -7.35
C SER A 72 2.11 9.58 -8.22
N ALA A 73 3.35 9.22 -7.87
CA ALA A 73 4.54 9.56 -8.65
C ALA A 73 4.54 8.92 -10.05
N LEU A 74 4.16 7.64 -10.16
CA LEU A 74 4.06 6.96 -11.44
C LEU A 74 2.98 7.57 -12.34
N LEU A 75 1.81 7.88 -11.78
CA LEU A 75 0.74 8.56 -12.50
C LEU A 75 1.23 9.89 -13.06
N PHE A 76 1.95 10.68 -12.27
CA PHE A 76 2.56 11.93 -12.72
C PHE A 76 3.54 11.71 -13.89
N LEU A 77 4.43 10.72 -13.80
CA LEU A 77 5.37 10.40 -14.88
C LEU A 77 4.65 9.98 -16.17
N HIS A 78 3.60 9.16 -16.05
CA HIS A 78 2.85 8.61 -17.19
C HIS A 78 1.91 9.64 -17.85
N THR A 79 1.51 10.68 -17.12
CA THR A 79 0.56 11.71 -17.58
C THR A 79 1.20 13.09 -17.79
N SER A 80 2.50 13.23 -17.54
CA SER A 80 3.22 14.50 -17.68
C SER A 80 3.04 15.12 -19.06
N ARG A 81 2.64 16.40 -19.07
CA ARG A 81 2.29 17.15 -20.29
C ARG A 81 3.49 17.45 -21.19
N SER A 82 4.69 17.59 -20.62
CA SER A 82 5.88 17.93 -21.39
C SER A 82 6.38 16.74 -22.19
N GLU A 83 6.41 15.56 -21.56
CA GLU A 83 6.80 14.30 -22.15
C GLU A 83 6.43 13.18 -21.19
N LYS A 84 5.72 12.14 -21.68
CA LYS A 84 5.42 10.96 -20.85
C LYS A 84 6.70 10.18 -20.58
N ILE A 85 6.93 9.81 -19.33
CA ILE A 85 8.15 9.14 -18.88
C ILE A 85 7.79 7.79 -18.29
N ILE A 86 8.49 6.75 -18.75
CA ILE A 86 8.47 5.43 -18.12
C ILE A 86 9.60 5.43 -17.10
N HIS A 87 9.40 4.84 -15.92
CA HIS A 87 10.45 4.71 -14.94
C HIS A 87 11.51 3.70 -15.42
N GLY A 88 11.08 2.47 -15.74
CA GLY A 88 11.89 1.43 -16.39
C GLY A 88 12.80 0.60 -15.47
N ASP A 89 13.10 1.07 -14.26
CA ASP A 89 13.87 0.31 -13.24
C ASP A 89 13.24 0.41 -11.84
N LEU A 90 11.91 0.31 -11.73
CA LEU A 90 11.23 0.55 -10.46
C LEU A 90 11.45 -0.64 -9.52
N LYS A 91 12.08 -0.38 -8.37
CA LYS A 91 12.40 -1.39 -7.35
C LYS A 91 12.58 -0.75 -5.97
N PRO A 92 12.49 -1.51 -4.86
CA PRO A 92 12.63 -0.97 -3.50
C PRO A 92 13.94 -0.23 -3.22
N LYS A 93 15.02 -0.51 -3.96
CA LYS A 93 16.29 0.21 -3.83
C LYS A 93 16.24 1.64 -4.36
N ASN A 94 15.35 1.90 -5.32
CA ASN A 94 15.18 3.20 -5.96
C ASN A 94 14.06 4.02 -5.28
N ILE A 95 13.47 3.50 -4.22
CA ILE A 95 12.49 4.21 -3.39
C ILE A 95 13.21 4.64 -2.13
N LEU A 96 13.53 5.93 -2.02
CA LEU A 96 14.32 6.50 -0.93
C LEU A 96 13.42 7.18 0.10
N LEU A 97 13.85 7.25 1.35
CA LEU A 97 13.09 7.81 2.47
C LEU A 97 13.75 9.07 3.04
N ASP A 98 12.98 10.16 3.13
CA ASP A 98 13.45 11.41 3.72
C ASP A 98 13.47 11.33 5.26
N SER A 99 13.86 12.42 5.92
CA SER A 99 13.93 12.50 7.40
C SER A 99 12.60 12.20 8.11
N GLU A 100 11.47 12.37 7.43
CA GLU A 100 10.13 12.15 7.95
C GLU A 100 9.51 10.81 7.48
N PHE A 101 10.33 9.93 6.88
CA PHE A 101 9.90 8.66 6.30
C PHE A 101 8.84 8.83 5.21
N ASN A 102 8.88 9.94 4.47
CA ASN A 102 8.18 10.07 3.20
C ASN A 102 9.05 9.48 2.10
N CYS A 103 8.44 8.70 1.20
CA CYS A 103 9.19 8.13 0.09
C CYS A 103 9.27 9.05 -1.12
N LYS A 104 10.40 8.98 -1.81
CA LYS A 104 10.63 9.55 -3.13
C LYS A 104 11.24 8.52 -4.07
N ILE A 105 10.76 8.47 -5.31
CA ILE A 105 11.30 7.59 -6.34
C ILE A 105 12.49 8.28 -7.03
N GLY A 106 13.65 7.63 -7.00
CA GLY A 106 14.86 8.02 -7.71
C GLY A 106 15.09 7.20 -8.98
N ASP A 107 16.17 7.47 -9.69
CA ASP A 107 16.65 6.69 -10.84
C ASP A 107 15.66 6.50 -12.01
N PHE A 108 14.60 7.30 -12.06
CA PHE A 108 13.63 7.28 -13.16
C PHE A 108 14.24 7.82 -14.46
N GLY A 109 13.91 7.18 -15.58
CA GLY A 109 14.28 7.67 -16.91
C GLY A 109 15.77 7.55 -17.26
N ILE A 110 16.59 6.91 -16.40
CA ILE A 110 18.04 6.70 -16.65
C ILE A 110 18.27 5.91 -17.95
N TYR A 111 17.37 4.99 -18.31
CA TYR A 111 17.49 4.24 -19.57
C TYR A 111 17.54 5.15 -20.81
N ARG A 112 16.97 6.37 -20.74
CA ARG A 112 17.04 7.35 -21.83
C ARG A 112 18.43 7.95 -21.97
N LEU A 113 19.19 8.08 -20.88
CA LEU A 113 20.55 8.65 -20.87
C LEU A 113 21.58 7.74 -21.58
N VAL A 114 21.19 6.53 -21.96
CA VAL A 114 22.08 5.60 -22.67
C VAL A 114 22.03 5.93 -24.17
N PRO A 115 23.18 6.20 -24.83
CA PRO A 115 23.24 6.44 -26.28
C PRO A 115 22.65 5.28 -27.07
N GLU A 116 21.93 5.58 -28.15
CA GLU A 116 21.22 4.59 -28.98
C GLU A 116 22.16 3.50 -29.55
N GLU A 117 23.40 3.88 -29.85
CA GLU A 117 24.46 2.98 -30.31
C GLU A 117 24.90 1.99 -29.22
N THR A 118 24.96 2.46 -27.96
CA THR A 118 25.24 1.61 -26.79
C THR A 118 24.04 0.73 -26.44
N ALA A 119 22.82 1.23 -26.61
CA ALA A 119 21.59 0.45 -26.42
C ALA A 119 21.45 -0.72 -27.43
N ARG A 120 21.99 -0.55 -28.64
CA ARG A 120 22.06 -1.59 -29.69
C ARG A 120 23.23 -2.56 -29.53
N CYS A 121 24.18 -2.30 -28.64
CA CYS A 121 25.30 -3.22 -28.42
C CYS A 121 24.80 -4.57 -27.83
N PRO A 122 25.20 -5.72 -28.40
CA PRO A 122 24.87 -7.05 -27.86
C PRO A 122 25.33 -7.24 -26.42
N SER A 123 26.36 -6.53 -25.95
CA SER A 123 26.81 -6.56 -24.55
C SER A 123 25.87 -5.79 -23.59
N PHE A 124 25.25 -4.71 -24.04
CA PHE A 124 24.25 -3.95 -23.27
C PHE A 124 22.89 -4.66 -23.31
N ARG A 125 22.47 -5.17 -24.47
CA ARG A 125 21.33 -6.10 -24.58
C ARG A 125 21.55 -7.34 -23.73
N ARG A 126 22.72 -7.99 -23.76
CA ARG A 126 23.04 -9.13 -22.88
C ARG A 126 23.12 -8.75 -21.41
N LYS A 127 23.34 -7.47 -21.07
CA LYS A 127 23.16 -6.97 -19.70
C LYS A 127 21.66 -6.90 -19.36
N ILE A 128 20.80 -6.49 -20.29
CA ILE A 128 19.33 -6.52 -20.21
C ILE A 128 18.73 -7.95 -20.31
N GLU A 129 19.32 -8.88 -21.05
CA GLU A 129 18.90 -10.28 -21.12
C GLU A 129 19.36 -11.04 -19.86
N ARG A 130 20.51 -10.67 -19.28
CA ARG A 130 20.84 -11.03 -17.89
C ARG A 130 19.95 -10.32 -16.87
N ILE A 131 19.13 -9.34 -17.28
CA ILE A 131 18.11 -8.72 -16.44
C ILE A 131 16.82 -9.60 -16.34
N GLY A 132 16.69 -10.68 -17.11
CA GLY A 132 15.64 -11.71 -16.90
C GLY A 132 15.72 -12.48 -15.57
N ALA A 133 16.71 -12.16 -14.73
CA ALA A 133 16.81 -12.63 -13.34
C ALA A 133 16.32 -11.59 -12.32
N PHE A 134 15.82 -10.42 -12.74
CA PHE A 134 15.34 -9.41 -11.81
C PHE A 134 13.84 -9.58 -11.57
N PRO A 135 13.45 -9.85 -10.32
CA PRO A 135 12.08 -10.19 -9.96
C PRO A 135 11.06 -9.03 -10.06
N TYR A 136 11.49 -7.86 -10.55
CA TYR A 136 10.66 -6.69 -10.84
C TYR A 136 10.47 -6.48 -12.35
N MET A 137 11.21 -7.21 -13.19
CA MET A 137 11.12 -7.08 -14.64
C MET A 137 9.78 -7.62 -15.13
N ASP A 138 9.11 -6.82 -15.96
CA ASP A 138 7.89 -7.21 -16.63
C ASP A 138 8.15 -8.42 -17.56
N PRO A 139 7.46 -9.55 -17.38
CA PRO A 139 7.66 -10.75 -18.21
C PRO A 139 7.35 -10.50 -19.69
N GLU A 140 6.54 -9.49 -20.04
CA GLU A 140 6.34 -9.16 -21.45
C GLU A 140 7.53 -8.47 -22.09
N ILE A 141 8.39 -7.77 -21.32
CA ILE A 141 9.63 -7.19 -21.87
C ILE A 141 10.54 -8.31 -22.40
N GLU A 142 10.59 -9.46 -21.72
CA GLU A 142 11.39 -10.60 -22.19
C GLU A 142 10.90 -11.11 -23.55
N ARG A 143 9.59 -10.98 -23.82
CA ARG A 143 8.96 -11.43 -25.07
C ARG A 143 9.03 -10.38 -26.18
N THR A 144 8.77 -9.12 -25.87
CA THR A 144 8.60 -8.04 -26.87
C THR A 144 9.85 -7.18 -27.04
N SER A 145 10.74 -7.16 -26.04
CA SER A 145 11.82 -6.16 -25.90
C SER A 145 11.33 -4.71 -25.79
N ASP A 146 10.03 -4.49 -25.57
CA ASP A 146 9.41 -3.17 -25.53
C ASP A 146 9.08 -2.76 -24.10
N LEU A 147 9.73 -1.70 -23.63
CA LEU A 147 9.44 -1.09 -22.34
C LEU A 147 8.21 -0.18 -22.44
N THR A 148 7.21 -0.39 -21.57
CA THR A 148 5.94 0.36 -21.60
C THR A 148 5.56 0.90 -20.21
N PHE A 149 4.54 1.77 -20.15
CA PHE A 149 3.96 2.20 -18.87
C PHE A 149 3.42 1.02 -18.04
N LYS A 150 2.95 -0.04 -18.71
CA LYS A 150 2.45 -1.26 -18.06
C LYS A 150 3.58 -2.08 -17.41
N SER A 151 4.82 -1.86 -17.81
CA SER A 151 5.99 -2.46 -17.18
C SER A 151 6.30 -1.83 -15.82
N ASP A 152 6.07 -0.51 -15.67
CA ASP A 152 6.13 0.14 -14.35
C ASP A 152 4.99 -0.35 -13.45
N VAL A 153 3.79 -0.57 -14.00
CA VAL A 153 2.64 -1.12 -13.25
C VAL A 153 2.96 -2.51 -12.70
N TYR A 154 3.59 -3.37 -13.51
CA TYR A 154 4.04 -4.68 -13.04
C TYR A 154 5.04 -4.56 -11.87
N SER A 155 6.07 -3.73 -12.06
CA SER A 155 7.08 -3.48 -11.02
C SER A 155 6.45 -2.96 -9.72
N PHE A 156 5.46 -2.06 -9.84
CA PHE A 156 4.68 -1.55 -8.72
C PHE A 156 3.88 -2.66 -8.02
N GLY A 157 3.24 -3.55 -8.78
CA GLY A 157 2.54 -4.72 -8.24
C GLY A 157 3.43 -5.60 -7.37
N ILE A 158 4.64 -5.92 -7.84
CA ILE A 158 5.61 -6.69 -7.05
C ILE A 158 5.96 -5.95 -5.75
N ILE A 159 6.19 -4.64 -5.80
CA ILE A 159 6.50 -3.83 -4.61
C ILE A 159 5.33 -3.83 -3.62
N VAL A 160 4.07 -3.71 -4.09
CA VAL A 160 2.88 -3.78 -3.23
C VAL A 160 2.81 -5.13 -2.50
N LEU A 161 3.04 -6.24 -3.22
CA LEU A 161 3.06 -7.57 -2.61
C LEU A 161 4.19 -7.71 -1.58
N GLN A 162 5.36 -7.12 -1.84
CA GLN A 162 6.46 -7.10 -0.87
C GLN A 162 6.17 -6.24 0.36
N LEU A 163 5.49 -5.10 0.19
CA LEU A 163 5.06 -4.26 1.31
C LEU A 163 4.14 -5.05 2.26
N LEU A 164 3.25 -5.87 1.71
CA LEU A 164 2.40 -6.77 2.50
C LEU A 164 3.19 -7.89 3.17
N ALA A 165 4.08 -8.56 2.42
CA ALA A 165 4.67 -9.81 2.88
C ALA A 165 6.01 -9.68 3.62
N GLY A 166 6.73 -8.56 3.46
CA GLY A 166 8.06 -8.38 4.04
C GLY A 166 9.11 -9.35 3.48
N ARG A 167 8.84 -9.97 2.32
CA ARG A 167 9.65 -11.04 1.74
C ARG A 167 10.35 -10.60 0.47
N PHE A 168 11.36 -11.37 0.08
CA PHE A 168 11.96 -11.25 -1.24
C PHE A 168 10.93 -11.54 -2.32
N PRO A 169 11.06 -10.91 -3.50
CA PRO A 169 10.03 -10.97 -4.54
C PRO A 169 10.02 -12.30 -5.31
N HIS A 170 10.99 -13.19 -5.09
CA HIS A 170 11.05 -14.50 -5.74
C HIS A 170 9.84 -15.35 -5.36
N GLY A 171 9.02 -15.73 -6.34
CA GLY A 171 7.83 -16.56 -6.11
C GLY A 171 6.67 -15.87 -5.41
N ILE A 172 6.80 -14.58 -5.05
CA ILE A 172 5.81 -13.88 -4.21
C ILE A 172 4.42 -13.85 -4.85
N VAL A 173 4.32 -13.65 -6.16
CA VAL A 173 3.03 -13.64 -6.88
C VAL A 173 2.33 -15.00 -6.75
N LYS A 174 3.08 -16.11 -6.90
CA LYS A 174 2.54 -17.46 -6.79
C LYS A 174 2.13 -17.78 -5.35
N GLU A 175 2.95 -17.42 -4.37
CA GLU A 175 2.65 -17.61 -2.95
C GLU A 175 1.39 -16.86 -2.54
N VAL A 176 1.28 -15.58 -2.92
CA VAL A 176 0.12 -14.75 -2.60
C VAL A 176 -1.14 -15.29 -3.28
N ARG A 177 -1.07 -15.65 -4.58
CA ARG A 177 -2.22 -16.23 -5.30
C ARG A 177 -2.68 -17.54 -4.66
N GLN A 178 -1.75 -18.39 -4.22
CA GLN A 178 -2.06 -19.62 -3.49
C GLN A 178 -2.72 -19.32 -2.14
N ALA A 179 -2.16 -18.38 -1.36
CA ALA A 179 -2.71 -18.00 -0.06
C ALA A 179 -4.14 -17.45 -0.18
N VAL A 180 -4.42 -16.62 -1.19
CA VAL A 180 -5.77 -16.14 -1.49
C VAL A 180 -6.71 -17.28 -1.84
N SER A 181 -6.29 -18.21 -2.71
CA SER A 181 -7.11 -19.36 -3.11
C SER A 181 -7.44 -20.31 -1.97
N CYS A 182 -6.58 -20.38 -0.95
CA CYS A 182 -6.76 -21.19 0.25
C CYS A 182 -7.38 -20.41 1.43
N GLU A 183 -7.81 -19.16 1.22
CA GLU A 183 -8.33 -18.26 2.27
C GLU A 183 -7.35 -18.04 3.45
N LYS A 184 -6.05 -18.15 3.20
CA LYS A 184 -4.96 -18.03 4.19
C LYS A 184 -4.19 -16.72 4.05
N LEU A 185 -4.90 -15.61 3.84
CA LEU A 185 -4.30 -14.28 3.67
C LEU A 185 -3.36 -13.90 4.83
N ALA A 186 -3.76 -14.19 6.06
CA ALA A 186 -2.94 -13.89 7.25
C ALA A 186 -1.55 -14.56 7.23
N SER A 187 -1.38 -15.67 6.50
CA SER A 187 -0.10 -16.40 6.45
C SER A 187 0.97 -15.72 5.59
N ILE A 188 0.58 -14.78 4.73
CA ILE A 188 1.52 -14.01 3.92
C ILE A 188 1.88 -12.66 4.53
N LEU A 189 1.08 -12.14 5.47
CA LEU A 189 1.26 -10.79 6.00
C LEU A 189 2.48 -10.72 6.91
N ASP A 190 3.26 -9.66 6.76
CA ASP A 190 4.42 -9.39 7.58
C ASP A 190 4.00 -8.92 8.97
N THR A 191 4.24 -9.76 9.97
CA THR A 191 3.94 -9.47 11.38
C THR A 191 4.80 -8.35 11.95
N SER A 192 5.97 -8.06 11.35
CA SER A 192 6.81 -6.93 11.79
C SER A 192 6.20 -5.56 11.45
N ALA A 193 5.20 -5.52 10.55
CA ALA A 193 4.46 -4.31 10.22
C ALA A 193 3.33 -4.00 11.21
N GLY A 194 3.12 -4.84 12.23
CA GLY A 194 1.98 -4.78 13.16
C GLY A 194 0.74 -5.50 12.61
N GLU A 195 -0.40 -5.23 13.23
CA GLU A 195 -1.68 -5.83 12.83
C GLU A 195 -2.26 -5.11 11.61
N TRP A 196 -2.39 -5.84 10.50
CA TRP A 196 -2.97 -5.33 9.27
C TRP A 196 -4.50 -5.41 9.33
N PRO A 197 -5.22 -4.30 9.08
CA PRO A 197 -6.66 -4.38 8.87
C PRO A 197 -6.98 -5.25 7.65
N THR A 198 -7.89 -6.21 7.81
CA THR A 198 -8.22 -7.21 6.78
C THR A 198 -8.62 -6.58 5.45
N PHE A 199 -9.40 -5.49 5.48
CA PHE A 199 -9.85 -4.80 4.27
C PHE A 199 -8.68 -4.13 3.53
N VAL A 200 -7.74 -3.51 4.24
CA VAL A 200 -6.53 -2.89 3.67
C VAL A 200 -5.66 -3.98 3.04
N ALA A 201 -5.40 -5.06 3.78
CA ALA A 201 -4.58 -6.17 3.30
C ALA A 201 -5.17 -6.80 2.03
N ARG A 202 -6.48 -7.09 2.04
CA ARG A 202 -7.17 -7.66 0.88
C ARG A 202 -7.09 -6.74 -0.32
N ARG A 203 -7.36 -5.44 -0.13
CA ARG A 203 -7.35 -4.48 -1.24
C ARG A 203 -5.96 -4.33 -1.87
N LEU A 204 -4.91 -4.29 -1.06
CA LEU A 204 -3.53 -4.25 -1.54
C LEU A 204 -3.13 -5.55 -2.24
N VAL A 205 -3.59 -6.72 -1.76
CA VAL A 205 -3.35 -8.00 -2.44
C VAL A 205 -4.01 -8.03 -3.81
N ASP A 206 -5.28 -7.65 -3.89
CA ASP A 206 -6.03 -7.64 -5.14
C ASP A 206 -5.36 -6.72 -6.16
N LEU A 207 -4.99 -5.50 -5.74
CA LEU A 207 -4.26 -4.57 -6.59
C LEU A 207 -2.89 -5.13 -7.00
N GLY A 208 -2.12 -5.66 -6.05
CA GLY A 208 -0.79 -6.22 -6.31
C GLY A 208 -0.83 -7.36 -7.32
N LEU A 209 -1.80 -8.28 -7.19
CA LEU A 209 -2.00 -9.39 -8.13
C LEU A 209 -2.47 -8.91 -9.51
N GLN A 210 -3.43 -7.98 -9.58
CA GLN A 210 -3.89 -7.39 -10.84
C GLN A 210 -2.76 -6.68 -11.60
N CYS A 211 -1.90 -5.94 -10.88
CA CYS A 211 -0.72 -5.33 -11.45
C CYS A 211 0.30 -6.36 -11.98
N CYS A 212 0.34 -7.56 -11.38
CA CYS A 212 1.26 -8.63 -11.75
C CYS A 212 0.70 -9.61 -12.80
N GLU A 213 -0.41 -9.28 -13.47
CA GLU A 213 -0.93 -10.11 -14.55
C GLU A 213 0.09 -10.26 -15.69
N LEU A 214 0.15 -11.45 -16.29
CA LEU A 214 1.16 -11.76 -17.30
C LEU A 214 0.96 -10.94 -18.57
N ASN A 215 -0.28 -10.75 -19.01
CA ASN A 215 -0.57 -9.87 -20.15
C ASN A 215 -0.74 -8.42 -19.66
N SER A 216 -0.04 -7.47 -20.26
CA SER A 216 -0.11 -6.04 -19.90
C SER A 216 -1.49 -5.43 -20.10
N CYS A 217 -2.30 -5.96 -21.02
CA CYS A 217 -3.68 -5.52 -21.25
C CYS A 217 -4.60 -5.82 -20.06
N ASP A 218 -4.30 -6.87 -19.28
CA ASP A 218 -5.09 -7.28 -18.11
C ASP A 218 -4.71 -6.50 -16.85
N ARG A 219 -3.55 -5.82 -16.87
CA ARG A 219 -3.10 -4.97 -15.77
C ARG A 219 -3.92 -3.69 -15.73
N PRO A 220 -4.19 -3.12 -14.53
CA PRO A 220 -4.96 -1.90 -14.43
C PRO A 220 -4.21 -0.70 -15.02
N GLU A 221 -4.94 0.38 -15.28
CA GLU A 221 -4.34 1.69 -15.51
C GLU A 221 -4.19 2.41 -14.17
N LEU A 222 -3.09 3.15 -14.01
CA LEU A 222 -2.96 4.08 -12.91
C LEU A 222 -3.91 5.25 -13.18
N THR A 223 -4.86 5.47 -12.28
CA THR A 223 -5.87 6.53 -12.39
C THR A 223 -5.85 7.40 -11.13
N PRO A 224 -6.30 8.66 -11.22
CA PRO A 224 -6.46 9.52 -10.04
C PRO A 224 -7.32 8.86 -8.95
N THR A 225 -8.39 8.16 -9.34
CA THR A 225 -9.28 7.44 -8.41
C THR A 225 -8.54 6.35 -7.63
N MET A 226 -7.68 5.57 -8.30
CA MET A 226 -6.87 4.56 -7.63
C MET A 226 -5.87 5.18 -6.64
N VAL A 227 -5.25 6.31 -7.00
CA VAL A 227 -4.33 7.02 -6.10
C VAL A 227 -5.08 7.51 -4.86
N MET A 228 -6.24 8.15 -5.04
CA MET A 228 -7.08 8.60 -3.93
C MET A 228 -7.53 7.45 -3.02
N GLU A 229 -7.89 6.31 -3.60
CA GLU A 229 -8.26 5.12 -2.83
C GLU A 229 -7.10 4.64 -1.94
N LEU A 230 -5.89 4.52 -2.50
CA LEU A 230 -4.69 4.13 -1.74
C LEU A 230 -4.33 5.17 -0.66
N GLU A 231 -4.54 6.45 -0.94
CA GLU A 231 -4.38 7.52 0.05
C GLU A 231 -5.40 7.41 1.19
N TRP A 232 -6.60 6.92 0.92
CA TRP A 232 -7.59 6.68 1.97
C TRP A 232 -7.26 5.43 2.82
N LEU A 233 -6.74 4.35 2.23
CA LEU A 233 -6.46 3.11 2.95
C LEU A 233 -5.47 3.25 4.12
N HIS A 234 -4.54 4.21 4.08
CA HIS A 234 -3.58 4.41 5.18
C HIS A 234 -4.09 5.38 6.27
N THR A 235 -5.12 6.17 5.96
CA THR A 235 -5.81 7.06 6.91
C THR A 235 -7.07 6.43 7.49
N ALA A 236 -7.55 5.33 6.90
CA ALA A 236 -8.58 4.49 7.46
C ALA A 236 -8.11 3.95 8.82
N GLU A 237 -8.46 4.67 9.88
CA GLU A 237 -8.42 4.13 11.22
C GLU A 237 -9.45 3.00 11.29
N GLU A 238 -9.10 1.88 11.93
CA GLU A 238 -10.12 0.97 12.45
C GLU A 238 -11.07 1.85 13.24
N ARG A 239 -12.31 2.02 12.75
CA ARG A 239 -13.31 2.81 13.45
C ARG A 239 -13.51 2.09 14.78
N PRO A 240 -13.03 2.61 15.92
CA PRO A 240 -13.21 1.90 17.17
C PRO A 240 -14.70 1.78 17.40
N VAL A 241 -15.17 0.58 17.77
CA VAL A 241 -16.58 0.36 18.09
C VAL A 241 -16.93 1.38 19.18
N PRO A 242 -17.86 2.31 18.93
CA PRO A 242 -18.28 3.24 19.97
C PRO A 242 -18.76 2.45 21.18
N SER A 243 -18.27 2.78 22.38
CA SER A 243 -18.54 2.00 23.59
C SER A 243 -20.03 1.83 23.90
N PHE A 244 -20.88 2.78 23.47
CA PHE A 244 -22.33 2.71 23.59
C PHE A 244 -23.00 1.68 22.66
N PHE A 245 -22.28 1.08 21.71
CA PHE A 245 -22.74 -0.09 20.95
C PHE A 245 -22.48 -1.41 21.67
N LEU A 246 -21.61 -1.41 22.66
CA LEU A 246 -21.22 -2.61 23.39
C LEU A 246 -22.20 -2.89 24.53
N CYS A 247 -22.59 -4.16 24.66
CA CYS A 247 -23.40 -4.63 25.78
C CYS A 247 -22.59 -4.56 27.07
N PRO A 248 -23.07 -3.92 28.14
CA PRO A 248 -22.31 -3.83 29.38
C PRO A 248 -21.99 -5.18 30.04
N ILE A 249 -22.82 -6.20 29.84
CA ILE A 249 -22.62 -7.55 30.37
C ILE A 249 -21.62 -8.34 29.53
N LEU A 250 -21.77 -8.32 28.20
CA LEU A 250 -21.01 -9.19 27.28
C LEU A 250 -19.72 -8.55 26.76
N GLN A 251 -19.64 -7.21 26.76
CA GLN A 251 -18.58 -6.44 26.10
C GLN A 251 -18.49 -6.71 24.58
N GLU A 252 -19.62 -7.10 23.97
CA GLU A 252 -19.78 -7.35 22.53
C GLU A 252 -20.83 -6.39 21.92
N ILE A 253 -20.80 -6.17 20.61
CA ILE A 253 -21.79 -5.33 19.91
C ILE A 253 -23.21 -5.90 20.12
N MET A 254 -24.14 -5.04 20.53
CA MET A 254 -25.54 -5.44 20.72
C MET A 254 -26.24 -5.73 19.39
N HIS A 255 -26.88 -6.89 19.28
CA HIS A 255 -27.72 -7.26 18.14
C HIS A 255 -29.20 -7.01 18.42
N ASP A 256 -29.62 -7.21 19.67
CA ASP A 256 -30.97 -6.92 20.16
C ASP A 256 -30.87 -5.97 21.38
N PRO A 257 -30.58 -4.67 21.17
CA PRO A 257 -30.45 -3.72 22.27
C PRO A 257 -31.79 -3.48 22.98
N GLN A 258 -31.83 -3.70 24.29
CA GLN A 258 -32.99 -3.58 25.16
C GLN A 258 -32.69 -2.65 26.34
N VAL A 259 -33.57 -1.67 26.58
CA VAL A 259 -33.47 -0.72 27.69
C VAL A 259 -34.11 -1.33 28.94
N ALA A 260 -33.38 -1.30 30.05
CA ALA A 260 -33.89 -1.70 31.37
C ALA A 260 -34.41 -0.50 32.17
N ALA A 261 -35.01 -0.75 33.33
CA ALA A 261 -35.58 0.30 34.19
C ALA A 261 -34.57 1.31 34.74
N ASP A 262 -33.28 0.97 34.71
CA ASP A 262 -32.17 1.85 35.10
C ASP A 262 -31.75 2.82 33.98
N GLY A 263 -32.37 2.74 32.80
CA GLY A 263 -32.06 3.56 31.63
C GLY A 263 -30.86 3.07 30.80
N PHE A 264 -30.17 2.00 31.23
CA PHE A 264 -29.09 1.40 30.46
C PHE A 264 -29.63 0.45 29.40
N THR A 265 -28.89 0.33 28.29
CA THR A 265 -29.20 -0.61 27.21
C THR A 265 -28.27 -1.81 27.27
N TYR A 266 -28.82 -3.00 27.08
CA TYR A 266 -28.12 -4.27 27.15
C TYR A 266 -28.49 -5.15 25.96
N GLU A 267 -27.68 -6.18 25.67
CA GLU A 267 -28.09 -7.26 24.78
C GLU A 267 -29.27 -8.02 25.40
N GLY A 268 -30.38 -8.11 24.68
CA GLY A 268 -31.64 -8.63 25.19
C GLY A 268 -31.53 -10.05 25.72
N LYS A 269 -30.75 -10.92 25.05
CA LYS A 269 -30.50 -12.29 25.57
C LYS A 269 -29.70 -12.27 26.88
N ALA A 270 -28.69 -11.43 26.99
CA ALA A 270 -27.84 -11.35 28.18
C ALA A 270 -28.63 -10.85 29.39
N LEU A 271 -29.41 -9.78 29.22
CA LEU A 271 -30.20 -9.22 30.32
C LEU A 271 -31.35 -10.13 30.75
N ARG A 272 -32.03 -10.80 29.80
CA ARG A 272 -33.03 -11.82 30.15
C ARG A 272 -32.42 -12.97 30.95
N GLY A 273 -31.22 -13.43 30.59
CA GLY A 273 -30.46 -14.42 31.36
C GLY A 273 -30.10 -13.93 32.76
N TRP A 274 -29.69 -12.67 32.89
CA TRP A 274 -29.41 -12.03 34.17
C TRP A 274 -30.64 -12.02 35.09
N LEU A 275 -31.80 -11.58 34.58
CA LEU A 275 -33.04 -11.54 35.37
C LEU A 275 -33.59 -12.94 35.69
N ALA A 276 -33.50 -13.88 34.74
CA ALA A 276 -33.95 -15.27 34.93
C ALA A 276 -33.15 -16.01 36.02
N SER A 277 -31.94 -15.55 36.35
CA SER A 277 -31.17 -16.08 37.48
C SER A 277 -31.63 -15.61 38.86
N GLY A 278 -32.80 -14.94 38.95
CA GLY A 278 -33.39 -14.45 40.19
C GLY A 278 -32.83 -13.11 40.66
N ARG A 279 -32.05 -12.41 39.82
CA ARG A 279 -31.52 -11.09 40.13
C ARG A 279 -32.51 -10.00 39.73
N GLU A 280 -32.82 -9.11 40.66
CA GLU A 280 -33.67 -7.93 40.43
C GLU A 280 -32.86 -6.62 40.41
N THR A 281 -31.52 -6.72 40.30
CA THR A 281 -30.62 -5.56 40.31
C THR A 281 -30.07 -5.25 38.92
N SER A 282 -29.77 -3.97 38.69
CA SER A 282 -29.08 -3.46 37.53
C SER A 282 -27.70 -4.10 37.40
N PRO A 283 -27.35 -4.70 36.24
CA PRO A 283 -25.99 -5.18 36.00
C PRO A 283 -24.91 -4.09 36.05
N MET A 284 -25.29 -2.83 35.80
CA MET A 284 -24.36 -1.69 35.79
C MET A 284 -24.15 -1.04 37.15
N THR A 285 -25.22 -0.90 37.94
CA THR A 285 -25.20 -0.10 39.18
C THR A 285 -25.38 -0.96 40.43
N ASN A 286 -25.78 -2.22 40.28
CA ASN A 286 -26.19 -3.13 41.35
C ASN A 286 -27.36 -2.62 42.21
N LEU A 287 -28.07 -1.58 41.76
CA LEU A 287 -29.28 -1.07 42.41
C LEU A 287 -30.51 -1.86 41.96
N LYS A 288 -31.52 -1.97 42.83
CA LYS A 288 -32.78 -2.66 42.50
C LYS A 288 -33.50 -1.94 41.35
N LEU A 289 -33.91 -2.70 40.34
CA LEU A 289 -34.70 -2.18 39.23
C LEU A 289 -36.13 -1.90 39.69
N THR A 290 -36.71 -0.79 39.24
CA THR A 290 -38.10 -0.41 39.58
C THR A 290 -39.13 -1.32 38.90
N HIS A 291 -38.77 -1.90 37.74
CA HIS A 291 -39.54 -2.93 37.05
C HIS A 291 -38.62 -3.82 36.21
N LEU A 292 -39.12 -5.00 35.80
CA LEU A 292 -38.38 -5.98 35.00
C LEU A 292 -38.74 -5.97 33.51
N HIS A 293 -39.69 -5.10 33.10
CA HIS A 293 -40.04 -4.91 31.70
C HIS A 293 -38.86 -4.33 30.91
N LEU A 294 -38.61 -4.89 29.72
CA LEU A 294 -37.57 -4.45 28.79
C LEU A 294 -38.18 -3.74 27.60
N THR A 295 -37.61 -2.59 27.23
CA THR A 295 -38.08 -1.80 26.08
C THR A 295 -37.08 -1.88 24.94
N PRO A 296 -37.46 -2.32 23.72
CA PRO A 296 -36.54 -2.36 22.59
C PRO A 296 -35.96 -0.98 22.24
N ASN A 297 -34.63 -0.90 22.08
CA ASN A 297 -33.96 0.33 21.65
C ASN A 297 -33.75 0.33 20.13
N HIS A 298 -34.83 0.60 19.37
CA HIS A 298 -34.79 0.61 17.91
C HIS A 298 -33.82 1.65 17.34
N ALA A 299 -33.66 2.79 18.00
CA ALA A 299 -32.74 3.85 17.57
C ALA A 299 -31.28 3.38 17.65
N LEU A 300 -30.88 2.77 18.77
CA LEU A 300 -29.53 2.22 18.91
C LEU A 300 -29.30 1.07 17.93
N ARG A 301 -30.31 0.21 17.73
CA ARG A 301 -30.25 -0.87 16.75
C ARG A 301 -29.98 -0.34 15.33
N HIS A 302 -30.70 0.70 14.91
CA HIS A 302 -30.46 1.36 13.63
C HIS A 302 -29.06 1.99 13.56
N ALA A 303 -28.62 2.70 14.61
CA ALA A 303 -27.29 3.29 14.64
C ALA A 303 -26.16 2.25 14.54
N ILE A 304 -26.32 1.09 15.19
CA ILE A 304 -25.39 -0.04 15.08
C ILE A 304 -25.38 -0.59 13.66
N GLN A 305 -26.55 -0.78 13.04
CA GLN A 305 -26.66 -1.27 11.67
C GLN A 305 -26.02 -0.30 10.66
N ASP A 306 -26.31 1.00 10.78
CA ASP A 306 -25.73 2.03 9.93
C ASP A 306 -24.20 2.07 10.07
N TRP A 307 -23.68 1.86 11.29
CA TRP A 307 -22.25 1.79 11.54
C TRP A 307 -21.61 0.53 10.93
N LEU A 308 -22.25 -0.64 11.07
CA LEU A 308 -21.82 -1.90 10.46
C LEU A 308 -21.87 -1.88 8.93
N CYS A 309 -22.79 -1.14 8.33
CA CYS A 309 -22.87 -0.99 6.87
C CYS A 309 -21.81 -0.04 6.29
N GLN A 310 -21.13 0.74 7.14
CA GLN A 310 -20.05 1.65 6.74
C GLN A 310 -18.66 1.00 6.91
N THR A 311 -18.58 -0.27 7.30
CA THR A 311 -17.36 -1.09 7.47
C THR A 311 -17.36 -2.26 6.50
#